data_AF-A0A565EAT8-F1
#
_entry.id   AF-A0A565EAT8-F1
#
_cell.length_a   1.000
_cell.length_b   1.000
_cell.length_c   1.000
_cell.angle_alpha   90.00
_cell.angle_beta   90.00
_cell.angle_gamma   90.00
#
_symmetry.space_group_name_H-M   'P 1'
#
loop_
_entity.id
_entity.type
_entity.pdbx_description
1 polymer ?
#
loop_
_entity_poly.entity_id
_entity_poly.type
_entity_poly.pdbx_seq_one_letter_code
_entity_poly.pdbx_strand_id
1 'polypeptide(L)'
;MLKKFHRIFSVPGILIIFFCFSFALLGAEFSADLKIKQPDEDYEFEYYAEDSLYRVEKLTGEDRILIIADRELDITWALNPEEKTYIELKGIDAAFFNPVRAWEAIRESLNEEKVGDETVLGYLCEKYTYTYPEQKEPSAEGWYSPKLNQFIRQIVYYGAGQGDGLLEMTNIIEAPQDDSLFKVPADYQREKSPAEKVEEKEAARPVLTRREETIAPAGRYMGTGGALRVKVEPDKSVRVIIRSQIKEKSVYKITPLRDGQPVEAEVIESGLSGKGQKAEPFFGHQLKLNEILIEIEEGLISAFVTKEYSSFDEVKREEYFLLEESQRGLFVYEDYKIVLTLTGDSQAAEDSPVKIIFYKGEYEDVLKEEDFKLTNGQVRKWEFNPGQIRTLNITAGESGGVKLLLEQFPAKVKELSKEEKQQLVQDIIHNELDKVKALLDSGLDVNMNASATDSLLMAVCRYSNSEMLKLVLNYNPQINFQDDYGNNALTLAVNNFDNYKGMIPLLLQAGADPDSKVGSPGKINFTALGKMTGKALVSKNEKDCQIIEMFLSHGADPNQTPKSGTTPLMQAAYKGNVKFVKLFLKYGADTSLKDKQGKTALDMAKNKNQQQVIDLLQ
;
A
#
# COMPACT_ATOMS: atom_id res chain seq x y z
N MET A 1 -11.64 -20.98 -0.52
CA MET A 1 -12.35 -20.36 -1.67
C MET A 1 -12.12 -18.85 -1.81
N LEU A 2 -12.21 -18.03 -0.76
CA LEU A 2 -12.20 -16.55 -0.87
C LEU A 2 -10.91 -15.84 -1.36
N LYS A 3 -9.72 -16.49 -1.38
CA LYS A 3 -8.45 -15.79 -1.70
C LYS A 3 -8.12 -15.64 -3.19
N LYS A 4 -8.86 -16.29 -4.11
CA LYS A 4 -8.62 -16.19 -5.56
C LYS A 4 -9.73 -15.45 -6.35
N PHE A 5 -10.89 -15.17 -5.75
CA PHE A 5 -11.99 -14.43 -6.42
C PHE A 5 -11.74 -12.92 -6.57
N HIS A 6 -10.75 -12.35 -5.87
CA HIS A 6 -10.46 -10.90 -5.83
C HIS A 6 -9.85 -10.33 -7.12
N ARG A 7 -9.78 -11.08 -8.22
CA ARG A 7 -9.24 -10.60 -9.50
C ARG A 7 -10.23 -10.54 -10.65
N ILE A 8 -11.51 -10.85 -10.43
CA ILE A 8 -12.41 -11.11 -11.57
C ILE A 8 -13.42 -9.97 -11.83
N PHE A 9 -13.90 -9.18 -10.87
CA PHE A 9 -14.79 -8.06 -11.19
C PHE A 9 -14.66 -6.89 -10.21
N SER A 10 -14.33 -5.69 -10.72
CA SER A 10 -14.42 -4.44 -9.97
C SER A 10 -14.81 -3.27 -10.89
N VAL A 11 -16.04 -2.74 -10.74
CA VAL A 11 -16.43 -1.41 -11.24
C VAL A 11 -17.44 -0.81 -10.24
N PRO A 12 -17.34 0.49 -9.89
CA PRO A 12 -18.28 1.16 -8.98
C PRO A 12 -19.50 1.68 -9.74
N GLY A 13 -20.71 1.54 -9.18
CA GLY A 13 -21.91 2.11 -9.81
C GLY A 13 -23.15 2.09 -8.91
N ILE A 14 -23.84 3.22 -8.88
CA ILE A 14 -24.93 3.60 -7.96
C ILE A 14 -26.28 3.00 -8.40
N LEU A 15 -27.09 2.70 -7.38
CA LEU A 15 -28.41 2.06 -7.39
C LEU A 15 -29.52 2.94 -8.03
N ILE A 16 -30.25 2.43 -9.03
CA ILE A 16 -31.62 2.84 -9.33
C ILE A 16 -32.44 1.60 -9.72
N ILE A 17 -33.50 1.32 -8.97
CA ILE A 17 -34.41 0.17 -9.15
C ILE A 17 -35.55 0.58 -10.10
N PHE A 18 -35.76 -0.16 -11.18
CA PHE A 18 -37.03 -0.15 -11.92
C PHE A 18 -37.58 -1.57 -12.03
N PHE A 19 -38.72 -1.81 -11.38
CA PHE A 19 -39.54 -3.00 -11.58
C PHE A 19 -40.47 -2.76 -12.79
N CYS A 20 -40.35 -3.58 -13.83
CA CYS A 20 -41.41 -3.76 -14.82
C CYS A 20 -41.81 -5.23 -14.86
N PHE A 21 -42.92 -5.55 -14.18
CA PHE A 21 -43.60 -6.83 -14.33
C PHE A 21 -44.17 -6.95 -15.75
N SER A 22 -43.67 -7.89 -16.53
CA SER A 22 -44.33 -8.41 -17.73
C SER A 22 -44.56 -9.90 -17.54
N PHE A 23 -45.76 -10.38 -17.89
CA PHE A 23 -46.19 -11.77 -17.72
C PHE A 23 -45.22 -12.72 -18.44
N ALA A 24 -44.62 -13.66 -17.71
CA ALA A 24 -43.64 -14.60 -18.23
C ALA A 24 -44.29 -15.57 -19.24
N LEU A 25 -43.82 -15.56 -20.48
CA LEU A 25 -43.83 -16.77 -21.29
C LEU A 25 -42.83 -17.73 -20.66
N LEU A 26 -43.26 -18.95 -20.30
CA LEU A 26 -42.36 -20.02 -19.88
C LEU A 26 -41.36 -20.28 -21.02
N GLY A 27 -40.08 -20.06 -20.75
CA GLY A 27 -39.00 -20.39 -21.69
C GLY A 27 -38.87 -21.90 -21.87
N ALA A 28 -38.38 -22.33 -23.03
CA ALA A 28 -38.04 -23.75 -23.20
C ALA A 28 -36.92 -24.16 -22.24
N GLU A 29 -37.00 -25.38 -21.70
CA GLU A 29 -35.92 -26.01 -20.95
C GLU A 29 -34.80 -26.43 -21.90
N PHE A 30 -33.54 -26.22 -21.49
CA PHE A 30 -32.40 -26.60 -22.33
C PHE A 30 -31.10 -26.74 -21.52
N SER A 31 -30.12 -27.38 -22.17
CA SER A 31 -28.71 -27.39 -21.77
C SER A 31 -27.84 -26.75 -22.85
N ALA A 32 -26.70 -26.19 -22.48
CA ALA A 32 -25.77 -25.54 -23.40
C ALA A 32 -24.34 -25.52 -22.82
N ASP A 33 -23.36 -25.32 -23.70
CA ASP A 33 -22.02 -24.92 -23.31
C ASP A 33 -21.94 -23.39 -23.25
N LEU A 34 -21.66 -22.83 -22.08
CA LEU A 34 -21.49 -21.40 -21.87
C LEU A 34 -20.03 -21.00 -22.00
N LYS A 35 -19.70 -20.18 -22.99
CA LYS A 35 -18.37 -19.60 -23.20
C LYS A 35 -18.34 -18.16 -22.73
N ILE A 36 -17.36 -17.81 -21.91
CA ILE A 36 -17.11 -16.44 -21.47
C ILE A 36 -15.68 -16.07 -21.79
N LYS A 37 -15.49 -15.02 -22.60
CA LYS A 37 -14.19 -14.46 -22.94
C LYS A 37 -14.01 -13.11 -22.28
N GLN A 38 -12.83 -12.90 -21.71
CA GLN A 38 -12.38 -11.65 -21.14
C GLN A 38 -11.00 -11.31 -21.74
N PRO A 39 -10.53 -10.05 -21.64
CA PRO A 39 -9.25 -9.61 -22.20
C PRO A 39 -8.05 -10.54 -21.94
N ASP A 40 -8.03 -11.20 -20.78
CA ASP A 40 -6.90 -12.00 -20.32
C ASP A 40 -7.17 -13.52 -20.29
N GLU A 41 -8.43 -13.98 -20.35
CA GLU A 41 -8.80 -15.39 -20.11
C GLU A 41 -10.13 -15.80 -20.76
N ASP A 42 -10.21 -17.07 -21.18
CA ASP A 42 -11.41 -17.73 -21.73
C ASP A 42 -11.90 -18.81 -20.75
N TYR A 43 -13.19 -18.83 -20.48
CA TYR A 43 -13.86 -19.80 -19.60
C TYR A 43 -14.95 -20.57 -20.35
N GLU A 44 -15.11 -21.84 -20.03
CA GLU A 44 -16.18 -22.70 -20.52
C GLU A 44 -16.87 -23.38 -19.33
N PHE A 45 -18.21 -23.39 -19.36
CA PHE A 45 -19.07 -23.96 -18.34
C PHE A 45 -20.18 -24.78 -18.98
N GLU A 46 -20.68 -25.78 -18.27
CA GLU A 46 -21.98 -26.39 -18.58
C GLU A 46 -23.09 -25.49 -18.02
N TYR A 47 -24.13 -25.29 -18.82
CA TYR A 47 -25.27 -24.45 -18.48
C TYR A 47 -26.56 -25.23 -18.64
N TYR A 48 -27.38 -25.21 -17.61
CA TYR A 48 -28.70 -25.83 -17.59
C TYR A 48 -29.73 -24.79 -17.19
N ALA A 49 -30.90 -24.77 -17.81
CA ALA A 49 -31.97 -23.86 -17.41
C ALA A 49 -33.36 -24.48 -17.51
N GLU A 50 -34.19 -24.07 -16.55
CA GLU A 50 -35.61 -24.39 -16.41
C GLU A 50 -36.33 -23.12 -15.94
N ASP A 51 -36.99 -22.43 -16.87
CA ASP A 51 -37.71 -21.17 -16.62
C ASP A 51 -36.84 -20.07 -15.95
N SER A 52 -37.11 -19.72 -14.68
CA SER A 52 -36.32 -18.74 -13.92
C SER A 52 -35.04 -19.33 -13.32
N LEU A 53 -34.93 -20.67 -13.27
CA LEU A 53 -33.82 -21.39 -12.67
C LEU A 53 -32.73 -21.65 -13.69
N TYR A 54 -31.48 -21.49 -13.25
CA TYR A 54 -30.35 -21.99 -14.01
C TYR A 54 -29.24 -22.53 -13.12
N ARG A 55 -28.43 -23.41 -13.72
CA ARG A 55 -27.23 -23.97 -13.13
C ARG A 55 -26.05 -23.68 -14.04
N VAL A 56 -24.95 -23.23 -13.44
CA VAL A 56 -23.65 -23.08 -14.13
C VAL A 56 -22.65 -23.96 -13.42
N GLU A 57 -22.00 -24.87 -14.14
CA GLU A 57 -20.99 -25.72 -13.53
C GLU A 57 -19.73 -25.95 -14.38
N LYS A 58 -18.61 -26.01 -13.67
CA LYS A 58 -17.30 -26.46 -14.15
C LYS A 58 -16.66 -27.19 -12.98
N LEU A 59 -16.72 -28.51 -12.98
CA LEU A 59 -16.31 -29.32 -11.82
C LEU A 59 -14.84 -29.76 -11.86
N THR A 60 -14.11 -29.41 -12.92
CA THR A 60 -12.70 -29.75 -13.13
C THR A 60 -11.84 -28.52 -13.42
N GLY A 61 -10.54 -28.57 -13.10
CA GLY A 61 -9.60 -27.46 -13.29
C GLY A 61 -9.38 -26.63 -12.02
N GLU A 62 -8.67 -25.51 -12.12
CA GLU A 62 -8.44 -24.62 -10.97
C GLU A 62 -9.65 -23.73 -10.64
N ASP A 63 -10.44 -23.35 -11.65
CA ASP A 63 -11.59 -22.42 -11.51
C ASP A 63 -12.92 -23.17 -11.37
N ARG A 64 -12.96 -24.13 -10.45
CA ARG A 64 -14.17 -24.93 -10.25
C ARG A 64 -15.32 -24.05 -9.78
N ILE A 65 -16.45 -24.15 -10.46
CA ILE A 65 -17.66 -23.41 -10.15
C ILE A 65 -18.84 -24.36 -10.11
N LEU A 66 -19.73 -24.15 -9.15
CA LEU A 66 -21.04 -24.74 -9.13
C LEU A 66 -22.03 -23.73 -8.58
N ILE A 67 -22.94 -23.29 -9.43
CA ILE A 67 -23.91 -22.26 -9.11
C ILE A 67 -25.29 -22.80 -9.45
N ILE A 68 -26.23 -22.54 -8.56
CA ILE A 68 -27.66 -22.64 -8.83
C ILE A 68 -28.23 -21.26 -8.57
N ALA A 69 -29.05 -20.74 -9.47
CA ALA A 69 -29.64 -19.42 -9.32
C ALA A 69 -31.09 -19.41 -9.75
N ASP A 70 -31.87 -18.58 -9.08
CA ASP A 70 -33.25 -18.27 -9.39
C ASP A 70 -33.34 -16.78 -9.71
N ARG A 71 -33.64 -16.47 -10.98
CA ARG A 71 -33.76 -15.08 -11.45
C ARG A 71 -34.96 -14.35 -10.88
N GLU A 72 -36.06 -15.06 -10.60
CA GLU A 72 -37.29 -14.45 -10.09
C GLU A 72 -37.13 -14.05 -8.62
N LEU A 73 -36.49 -14.91 -7.83
CA LEU A 73 -36.19 -14.63 -6.43
C LEU A 73 -34.93 -13.76 -6.22
N ASP A 74 -34.14 -13.55 -7.29
CA ASP A 74 -32.82 -12.91 -7.27
C ASP A 74 -31.90 -13.56 -6.21
N ILE A 75 -31.88 -14.90 -6.23
CA ILE A 75 -31.07 -15.73 -5.32
C ILE A 75 -30.04 -16.48 -6.13
N THR A 76 -28.81 -16.50 -5.62
CA THR A 76 -27.73 -17.36 -6.10
C THR A 76 -27.22 -18.22 -4.96
N TRP A 77 -27.21 -19.53 -5.14
CA TRP A 77 -26.48 -20.48 -4.32
C TRP A 77 -25.16 -20.82 -5.00
N ALA A 78 -24.04 -20.41 -4.40
CA ALA A 78 -22.71 -20.81 -4.83
C ALA A 78 -22.23 -21.97 -3.96
N LEU A 79 -22.04 -23.14 -4.57
CA LEU A 79 -21.79 -24.40 -3.89
C LEU A 79 -20.30 -24.77 -3.93
N ASN A 80 -19.82 -25.38 -2.87
CA ASN A 80 -18.54 -26.06 -2.76
C ASN A 80 -18.75 -27.58 -2.72
N PRO A 81 -18.52 -28.31 -3.84
CA PRO A 81 -18.67 -29.75 -3.85
C PRO A 81 -17.72 -30.53 -2.94
N GLU A 82 -16.53 -29.98 -2.66
CA GLU A 82 -15.52 -30.68 -1.84
C GLU A 82 -15.87 -30.63 -0.35
N GLU A 83 -16.22 -29.44 0.12
CA GLU A 83 -16.58 -29.21 1.53
C GLU A 83 -18.05 -29.51 1.82
N LYS A 84 -18.86 -29.73 0.78
CA LYS A 84 -20.33 -29.83 0.85
C LYS A 84 -20.91 -28.63 1.59
N THR A 85 -20.49 -27.44 1.19
CA THR A 85 -21.02 -26.18 1.73
C THR A 85 -21.56 -25.29 0.63
N TYR A 86 -22.40 -24.32 0.98
CA TYR A 86 -22.88 -23.33 0.02
C TYR A 86 -23.07 -21.97 0.70
N ILE A 87 -22.94 -20.90 -0.07
CA ILE A 87 -23.35 -19.55 0.34
C ILE A 87 -24.58 -19.13 -0.48
N GLU A 88 -25.48 -18.40 0.17
CA GLU A 88 -26.62 -17.76 -0.48
C GLU A 88 -26.32 -16.27 -0.67
N LEU A 89 -26.53 -15.79 -1.89
CA LEU A 89 -26.23 -14.43 -2.33
C LEU A 89 -27.47 -13.82 -2.99
N LYS A 90 -27.64 -12.50 -2.85
CA LYS A 90 -28.75 -11.74 -3.44
C LYS A 90 -28.25 -10.46 -4.09
N GLY A 91 -28.95 -9.99 -5.12
CA GLY A 91 -28.63 -8.74 -5.81
C GLY A 91 -27.20 -8.70 -6.33
N ILE A 92 -26.59 -7.52 -6.21
CA ILE A 92 -25.25 -7.25 -6.75
C ILE A 92 -24.14 -8.11 -6.09
N ASP A 93 -24.34 -8.59 -4.87
CA ASP A 93 -23.34 -9.44 -4.20
C ASP A 93 -23.15 -10.79 -4.94
N ALA A 94 -24.19 -11.27 -5.62
CA ALA A 94 -24.12 -12.48 -6.42
C ALA A 94 -23.21 -12.32 -7.66
N ALA A 95 -23.08 -11.11 -8.22
CA ALA A 95 -22.26 -10.84 -9.40
C ALA A 95 -20.77 -11.18 -9.19
N PHE A 96 -20.27 -11.15 -7.95
CA PHE A 96 -18.88 -11.53 -7.65
C PHE A 96 -18.61 -13.03 -7.73
N PHE A 97 -19.65 -13.85 -7.64
CA PHE A 97 -19.55 -15.31 -7.57
C PHE A 97 -20.24 -16.02 -8.72
N ASN A 98 -21.13 -15.32 -9.44
CA ASN A 98 -21.92 -15.85 -10.52
C ASN A 98 -21.63 -15.11 -11.81
N PRO A 99 -20.95 -15.74 -12.78
CA PRO A 99 -20.52 -15.05 -13.99
C PRO A 99 -21.72 -14.59 -14.81
N VAL A 100 -22.79 -15.37 -14.89
CA VAL A 100 -24.00 -14.98 -15.64
C VAL A 100 -24.64 -13.74 -15.01
N ARG A 101 -24.75 -13.72 -13.67
CA ARG A 101 -25.26 -12.54 -12.95
C ARG A 101 -24.34 -11.32 -13.10
N ALA A 102 -23.02 -11.52 -13.18
CA ALA A 102 -22.05 -10.45 -13.43
C ALA A 102 -22.32 -9.75 -14.77
N TRP A 103 -22.56 -10.53 -15.81
CA TRP A 103 -22.93 -10.02 -17.14
C TRP A 103 -24.31 -9.32 -17.12
N GLU A 104 -25.28 -9.86 -16.39
CA GLU A 104 -26.58 -9.22 -16.21
C GLU A 104 -26.47 -7.87 -15.47
N ALA A 105 -25.65 -7.78 -14.42
CA ALA A 105 -25.47 -6.59 -13.59
C ALA A 105 -24.88 -5.40 -14.35
N ILE A 106 -24.04 -5.63 -15.36
CA ILE A 106 -23.51 -4.57 -16.24
C ILE A 106 -24.65 -3.75 -16.86
N ARG A 107 -25.76 -4.41 -17.20
CA ARG A 107 -26.89 -3.80 -17.90
C ARG A 107 -27.79 -2.97 -17.00
N GLU A 108 -27.82 -3.25 -15.69
CA GLU A 108 -28.70 -2.57 -14.73
C GLU A 108 -28.43 -1.07 -14.60
N SER A 109 -27.23 -0.61 -14.98
CA SER A 109 -26.81 0.80 -14.93
C SER A 109 -26.79 1.52 -16.30
N LEU A 110 -27.19 0.83 -17.37
CA LEU A 110 -27.10 1.31 -18.75
C LEU A 110 -28.49 1.60 -19.32
N ASN A 111 -28.57 2.57 -20.23
CA ASN A 111 -29.79 2.78 -21.01
C ASN A 111 -29.94 1.64 -22.02
N GLU A 112 -31.01 0.86 -21.88
CA GLU A 112 -31.37 -0.24 -22.77
C GLU A 112 -32.21 0.25 -23.95
N GLU A 113 -31.85 -0.18 -25.17
CA GLU A 113 -32.63 0.07 -26.39
C GLU A 113 -32.71 -1.19 -27.25
N LYS A 114 -33.93 -1.59 -27.66
CA LYS A 114 -34.12 -2.67 -28.64
C LYS A 114 -33.86 -2.12 -30.04
N VAL A 115 -32.86 -2.66 -30.74
CA VAL A 115 -32.41 -2.15 -32.05
C VAL A 115 -32.86 -2.99 -33.24
N GLY A 116 -33.41 -4.18 -33.01
CA GLY A 116 -33.97 -5.03 -34.07
C GLY A 116 -34.13 -6.48 -33.67
N ASP A 117 -34.34 -7.34 -34.65
CA ASP A 117 -34.40 -8.80 -34.49
C ASP A 117 -33.37 -9.45 -35.43
N GLU A 118 -32.61 -10.43 -34.93
CA GLU A 118 -31.52 -11.11 -35.65
C GLU A 118 -31.54 -12.61 -35.35
N THR A 119 -31.21 -13.45 -36.33
CA THR A 119 -31.06 -14.90 -36.09
C THR A 119 -29.64 -15.22 -35.64
N VAL A 120 -29.47 -15.68 -34.41
CA VAL A 120 -28.19 -16.07 -33.82
C VAL A 120 -28.25 -17.54 -33.41
N LEU A 121 -27.29 -18.35 -33.86
CA LEU A 121 -27.20 -19.78 -33.55
C LEU A 121 -28.48 -20.58 -33.87
N GLY A 122 -29.24 -20.15 -34.88
CA GLY A 122 -30.51 -20.77 -35.27
C GLY A 122 -31.74 -20.30 -34.49
N TYR A 123 -31.59 -19.38 -33.54
CA TYR A 123 -32.68 -18.78 -32.76
C TYR A 123 -32.96 -17.37 -33.24
N LEU A 124 -34.25 -17.02 -33.40
CA LEU A 124 -34.67 -15.64 -33.62
C LEU A 124 -34.54 -14.87 -32.29
N CYS A 125 -33.66 -13.88 -32.27
CA CYS A 125 -33.35 -13.09 -31.10
C CYS A 125 -33.73 -11.62 -31.28
N GLU A 126 -34.20 -11.02 -30.21
CA GLU A 126 -34.31 -9.58 -30.06
C GLU A 126 -32.92 -9.02 -29.73
N LYS A 127 -32.44 -8.07 -30.53
CA LYS A 127 -31.15 -7.43 -30.35
C LYS A 127 -31.29 -6.14 -29.55
N TYR A 128 -30.48 -6.01 -28.52
CA TYR A 128 -30.44 -4.85 -27.62
C TYR A 128 -29.05 -4.21 -27.62
N THR A 129 -29.01 -2.89 -27.47
CA THR A 129 -27.81 -2.10 -27.18
C THR A 129 -27.92 -1.46 -25.81
N TYR A 130 -26.79 -1.36 -25.11
CA TYR A 130 -26.69 -0.78 -23.77
C TYR A 130 -25.66 0.34 -23.74
N THR A 131 -26.10 1.55 -23.39
CA THR A 131 -25.27 2.76 -23.49
C THR A 131 -25.27 3.54 -22.19
N TYR A 132 -24.09 4.00 -21.74
CA TYR A 132 -24.02 4.91 -20.59
C TYR A 132 -24.76 6.23 -20.90
N PRO A 133 -25.45 6.85 -19.93
CA PRO A 133 -26.18 8.10 -20.16
C PRO A 133 -25.37 9.24 -20.78
N GLU A 134 -24.06 9.26 -20.58
CA GLU A 134 -23.14 10.29 -21.09
C GLU A 134 -22.45 9.92 -22.42
N GLN A 135 -22.65 8.70 -22.94
CA GLN A 135 -21.97 8.19 -24.13
C GLN A 135 -22.92 8.09 -25.34
N LYS A 136 -22.34 8.15 -26.56
CA LYS A 136 -23.07 8.01 -27.83
C LYS A 136 -23.00 6.62 -28.45
N GLU A 137 -21.93 5.88 -28.17
CA GLU A 137 -21.70 4.54 -28.70
C GLU A 137 -22.08 3.49 -27.65
N PRO A 138 -22.64 2.34 -28.06
CA PRO A 138 -23.04 1.29 -27.13
C PRO A 138 -21.83 0.68 -26.43
N SER A 139 -21.93 0.50 -25.12
CA SER A 139 -20.92 -0.17 -24.29
C SER A 139 -21.12 -1.68 -24.25
N ALA A 140 -22.33 -2.16 -24.55
CA ALA A 140 -22.60 -3.58 -24.71
C ALA A 140 -23.75 -3.84 -25.70
N GLU A 141 -23.79 -5.05 -26.22
CA GLU A 141 -24.87 -5.58 -27.06
C GLU A 141 -25.32 -6.94 -26.53
N GLY A 142 -26.61 -7.24 -26.64
CA GLY A 142 -27.20 -8.50 -26.19
C GLY A 142 -28.22 -9.04 -27.18
N TRP A 143 -28.25 -10.37 -27.35
CA TRP A 143 -29.22 -11.08 -28.17
C TRP A 143 -30.08 -11.98 -27.28
N TYR A 144 -31.30 -11.53 -27.02
CA TYR A 144 -32.29 -12.22 -26.20
C TYR A 144 -33.13 -13.14 -27.08
N SER A 145 -33.22 -14.43 -26.75
CA SER A 145 -34.11 -15.40 -27.40
C SER A 145 -35.42 -15.49 -26.61
N PRO A 146 -36.55 -14.99 -27.15
CA PRO A 146 -37.85 -15.15 -26.48
C PRO A 146 -38.26 -16.60 -26.31
N LYS A 147 -37.79 -17.50 -27.20
CA LYS A 147 -38.06 -18.94 -27.14
C LYS A 147 -37.41 -19.59 -25.90
N LEU A 148 -36.18 -19.21 -25.60
CA LEU A 148 -35.43 -19.73 -24.45
C LEU A 148 -35.63 -18.86 -23.19
N ASN A 149 -36.30 -17.72 -23.32
CA ASN A 149 -36.45 -16.70 -22.28
C ASN A 149 -35.12 -16.20 -21.70
N GLN A 150 -34.11 -15.95 -22.55
CA GLN A 150 -32.78 -15.53 -22.09
C GLN A 150 -31.87 -14.96 -23.16
N PHE A 151 -30.80 -14.27 -22.75
CA PHE A 151 -29.70 -13.86 -23.62
C PHE A 151 -28.79 -15.04 -23.95
N ILE A 152 -28.64 -15.35 -25.24
CA ILE A 152 -27.77 -16.42 -25.72
C ILE A 152 -26.40 -15.91 -26.19
N ARG A 153 -26.28 -14.61 -26.44
CA ARG A 153 -25.04 -13.92 -26.78
C ARG A 153 -25.05 -12.52 -26.16
N GLN A 154 -23.91 -12.11 -25.62
CA GLN A 154 -23.66 -10.75 -25.14
C GLN A 154 -22.22 -10.35 -25.47
N ILE A 155 -22.01 -9.11 -25.89
CA ILE A 155 -20.70 -8.51 -26.17
C ILE A 155 -20.56 -7.25 -25.32
N VAL A 156 -19.43 -7.10 -24.62
CA VAL A 156 -19.10 -5.89 -23.86
C VAL A 156 -17.84 -5.26 -24.44
N TYR A 157 -17.92 -3.97 -24.77
CA TYR A 157 -16.85 -3.19 -25.35
C TYR A 157 -16.06 -2.47 -24.24
N TYR A 158 -14.92 -3.02 -23.84
CA TYR A 158 -14.08 -2.43 -22.77
C TYR A 158 -13.31 -1.18 -23.21
N GLY A 159 -13.17 -0.93 -24.51
CA GLY A 159 -12.41 0.19 -25.06
C GLY A 159 -10.89 0.03 -24.92
N ALA A 160 -10.14 1.05 -25.36
CA ALA A 160 -8.68 1.19 -25.18
C ALA A 160 -7.79 0.02 -25.68
N GLY A 161 -8.28 -0.82 -26.60
CA GLY A 161 -7.49 -1.92 -27.20
C GLY A 161 -7.37 -3.16 -26.32
N GLN A 162 -8.19 -3.31 -25.29
CA GLN A 162 -8.20 -4.47 -24.38
C GLN A 162 -8.92 -5.71 -24.94
N GLY A 163 -9.48 -5.63 -26.15
CA GLY A 163 -10.33 -6.69 -26.72
C GLY A 163 -11.74 -6.67 -26.12
N ASP A 164 -12.70 -7.25 -26.84
CA ASP A 164 -14.10 -7.26 -26.42
C ASP A 164 -14.39 -8.49 -25.55
N GLY A 165 -15.22 -8.31 -24.52
CA GLY A 165 -15.75 -9.42 -23.77
C GLY A 165 -16.87 -10.12 -24.55
N LEU A 166 -16.95 -11.44 -24.44
CA LEU A 166 -18.02 -12.24 -25.05
C LEU A 166 -18.62 -13.19 -24.01
N LEU A 167 -19.93 -13.23 -23.91
CA LEU A 167 -20.67 -14.36 -23.32
C LEU A 167 -21.50 -14.98 -24.43
N GLU A 168 -21.34 -16.28 -24.69
CA GLU A 168 -22.08 -16.98 -25.73
C GLU A 168 -22.41 -18.41 -25.32
N MET A 169 -23.66 -18.79 -25.49
CA MET A 169 -24.11 -20.18 -25.34
C MET A 169 -23.95 -20.91 -26.66
N THR A 170 -23.37 -22.09 -26.64
CA THR A 170 -23.17 -22.96 -27.81
C THR A 170 -23.72 -24.35 -27.51
N ASN A 171 -23.91 -25.18 -28.55
CA ASN A 171 -24.44 -26.54 -28.40
C ASN A 171 -25.76 -26.61 -27.60
N ILE A 172 -26.68 -25.67 -27.87
CA ILE A 172 -27.98 -25.61 -27.18
C ILE A 172 -28.84 -26.83 -27.55
N ILE A 173 -29.25 -27.60 -26.54
CA ILE A 173 -30.13 -28.77 -26.67
C ILE A 173 -31.42 -28.50 -25.89
N GLU A 174 -32.51 -28.24 -26.61
CA GLU A 174 -33.86 -28.06 -26.05
C GLU A 174 -34.43 -29.41 -25.62
N ALA A 175 -34.46 -29.66 -24.31
CA ALA A 175 -34.96 -30.87 -23.70
C ALA A 175 -35.31 -30.61 -22.23
N PRO A 176 -36.25 -31.36 -21.64
CA PRO A 176 -36.53 -31.27 -20.22
C PRO A 176 -35.27 -31.53 -19.38
N GLN A 177 -35.08 -30.73 -18.32
CA GLN A 177 -33.99 -30.86 -17.36
C GLN A 177 -34.44 -31.67 -16.14
N ASP A 178 -33.47 -32.19 -15.37
CA ASP A 178 -33.76 -32.87 -14.11
C ASP A 178 -33.90 -31.81 -13.00
N ASP A 179 -35.09 -31.70 -12.39
CA ASP A 179 -35.39 -30.77 -11.29
C ASP A 179 -34.35 -30.78 -10.16
N SER A 180 -33.62 -31.89 -9.97
CA SER A 180 -32.59 -32.01 -8.94
C SER A 180 -31.35 -31.17 -9.23
N LEU A 181 -31.09 -30.79 -10.49
CA LEU A 181 -29.99 -29.90 -10.89
C LEU A 181 -30.14 -28.51 -10.28
N PHE A 182 -31.38 -28.06 -10.04
CA PHE A 182 -31.72 -26.74 -9.54
C PHE A 182 -31.98 -26.69 -8.04
N LYS A 183 -31.60 -27.75 -7.30
CA LYS A 183 -31.76 -27.82 -5.84
C LYS A 183 -30.41 -27.98 -5.16
N VAL A 184 -30.19 -27.22 -4.09
CA VAL A 184 -29.04 -27.46 -3.20
C VAL A 184 -29.19 -28.86 -2.59
N PRO A 185 -28.19 -29.75 -2.70
CA PRO A 185 -28.29 -31.10 -2.15
C PRO A 185 -28.46 -31.08 -0.63
N ALA A 186 -29.25 -32.01 -0.10
CA ALA A 186 -29.64 -32.02 1.32
C ALA A 186 -28.47 -32.23 2.31
N ASP A 187 -27.33 -32.75 1.84
CA ASP A 187 -26.12 -32.95 2.64
C ASP A 187 -25.19 -31.72 2.65
N TYR A 188 -25.57 -30.63 1.98
CA TYR A 188 -24.80 -29.39 1.97
C TYR A 188 -25.16 -28.50 3.17
N GLN A 189 -24.15 -27.87 3.77
CA GLN A 189 -24.33 -26.93 4.87
C GLN A 189 -24.21 -25.48 4.39
N ARG A 190 -25.14 -24.63 4.83
CA ARG A 190 -25.09 -23.19 4.53
C ARG A 190 -23.98 -22.52 5.34
N GLU A 191 -23.09 -21.81 4.66
CA GLU A 191 -22.15 -20.87 5.24
C GLU A 191 -22.69 -19.43 5.15
N LYS A 192 -22.21 -18.56 6.05
CA LYS A 192 -22.51 -17.13 5.98
C LYS A 192 -21.79 -16.51 4.78
N SER A 193 -22.52 -15.74 3.98
CA SER A 193 -21.97 -14.92 2.91
C SER A 193 -20.98 -13.87 3.45
N PRO A 194 -20.12 -13.29 2.61
CA PRO A 194 -19.26 -12.18 3.01
C PRO A 194 -20.07 -11.00 3.58
N ALA A 195 -21.20 -10.66 2.97
CA ALA A 195 -22.09 -9.60 3.44
C ALA A 195 -22.67 -9.92 4.82
N GLU A 196 -23.16 -11.14 5.04
CA GLU A 196 -23.67 -11.57 6.35
C GLU A 196 -22.59 -11.52 7.44
N LYS A 197 -21.35 -11.88 7.10
CA LYS A 197 -20.22 -11.79 8.04
C LYS A 197 -19.92 -10.34 8.41
N VAL A 198 -20.02 -9.42 7.46
CA VAL A 198 -19.87 -7.97 7.71
C VAL A 198 -21.02 -7.45 8.57
N GLU A 199 -22.26 -7.82 8.26
CA GLU A 199 -23.45 -7.42 9.04
C GLU A 199 -23.41 -7.95 10.47
N GLU A 200 -23.00 -9.20 10.68
CA GLU A 200 -22.83 -9.76 12.02
C GLU A 200 -21.73 -9.03 12.80
N LYS A 201 -20.60 -8.74 12.14
CA LYS A 201 -19.53 -7.97 12.76
C LYS A 201 -19.99 -6.57 13.13
N GLU A 202 -20.72 -5.89 12.24
CA GLU A 202 -21.34 -4.58 12.49
C GLU A 202 -22.33 -4.61 13.66
N ALA A 203 -23.20 -5.63 13.71
CA ALA A 203 -24.18 -5.81 14.77
C ALA A 203 -23.52 -6.15 16.12
N ALA A 204 -22.37 -6.80 16.11
CA ALA A 204 -21.59 -7.13 17.31
C ALA A 204 -20.69 -5.97 17.78
N ARG A 205 -20.56 -4.87 17.01
CA ARG A 205 -19.72 -3.74 17.42
C ARG A 205 -20.23 -3.13 18.72
N PRO A 206 -19.33 -2.66 19.59
CA PRO A 206 -19.73 -1.99 20.81
C PRO A 206 -20.43 -0.67 20.48
N VAL A 207 -21.57 -0.44 21.13
CA VAL A 207 -22.37 0.78 20.97
C VAL A 207 -22.58 1.44 22.31
N LEU A 208 -22.28 2.74 22.39
CA LEU A 208 -22.49 3.55 23.58
C LEU A 208 -23.99 3.88 23.69
N THR A 209 -24.64 3.32 24.71
CA THR A 209 -26.06 3.51 25.04
C THR A 209 -26.27 4.14 26.42
N ARG A 210 -25.19 4.62 27.04
CA ARG A 210 -25.16 5.31 28.34
C ARG A 210 -24.33 6.59 28.22
N ARG A 211 -24.26 7.35 29.32
CA ARG A 211 -23.37 8.50 29.41
C ARG A 211 -21.91 8.06 29.59
N GLU A 212 -21.01 8.66 28.81
CA GLU A 212 -19.56 8.51 28.93
C GLU A 212 -18.88 9.89 28.84
N GLU A 213 -17.78 10.05 29.56
CA GLU A 213 -16.94 11.24 29.48
C GLU A 213 -15.53 10.88 28.96
N THR A 214 -15.01 11.68 28.04
CA THR A 214 -13.65 11.52 27.48
C THR A 214 -13.06 12.89 27.11
N ILE A 215 -11.90 12.91 26.45
CA ILE A 215 -11.16 14.10 26.05
C ILE A 215 -10.88 14.00 24.55
N ALA A 216 -10.96 15.11 23.82
CA ALA A 216 -10.61 15.14 22.40
C ALA A 216 -9.11 14.76 22.16
N PRO A 217 -8.77 14.05 21.07
CA PRO A 217 -9.71 13.52 20.09
C PRO A 217 -10.49 12.33 20.66
N ALA A 218 -11.74 12.18 20.24
CA ALA A 218 -12.61 11.09 20.69
C ALA A 218 -13.44 10.58 19.51
N GLY A 219 -13.69 9.27 19.49
CA GLY A 219 -14.57 8.61 18.53
C GLY A 219 -15.36 7.50 19.19
N ARG A 220 -16.67 7.45 18.95
CA ARG A 220 -17.56 6.41 19.50
C ARG A 220 -18.61 6.00 18.48
N TYR A 221 -19.00 4.73 18.50
CA TYR A 221 -20.29 4.30 17.96
C TYR A 221 -21.34 4.53 19.03
N MET A 222 -22.42 5.25 18.70
CA MET A 222 -23.42 5.70 19.65
C MET A 222 -24.81 5.32 19.17
N GLY A 223 -25.56 4.64 20.03
CA GLY A 223 -26.92 4.19 19.77
C GLY A 223 -27.92 4.96 20.64
N THR A 224 -29.20 4.66 20.44
CA THR A 224 -30.32 5.25 21.19
C THR A 224 -30.06 5.27 22.71
N GLY A 225 -30.21 6.44 23.34
CA GLY A 225 -29.93 6.66 24.77
C GLY A 225 -28.46 6.92 25.11
N GLY A 226 -27.55 6.80 24.15
CA GLY A 226 -26.13 7.12 24.30
C GLY A 226 -25.88 8.63 24.46
N ALA A 227 -24.94 8.98 25.33
CA ALA A 227 -24.51 10.35 25.54
C ALA A 227 -22.98 10.43 25.69
N LEU A 228 -22.30 11.20 24.85
CA LEU A 228 -20.85 11.37 24.88
C LEU A 228 -20.51 12.81 25.24
N ARG A 229 -19.84 13.00 26.38
CA ARG A 229 -19.31 14.30 26.81
C ARG A 229 -17.81 14.35 26.57
N VAL A 230 -17.37 15.18 25.63
CA VAL A 230 -15.97 15.30 25.25
C VAL A 230 -15.39 16.62 25.75
N LYS A 231 -14.36 16.56 26.58
CA LYS A 231 -13.58 17.73 27.00
C LYS A 231 -12.71 18.22 25.83
N VAL A 232 -12.72 19.53 25.61
CA VAL A 232 -12.00 20.22 24.54
C VAL A 232 -11.24 21.43 25.10
N GLU A 233 -10.32 21.98 24.30
CA GLU A 233 -9.49 23.12 24.68
C GLU A 233 -10.18 24.45 24.32
N PRO A 234 -10.40 25.38 25.28
CA PRO A 234 -11.12 26.63 25.03
C PRO A 234 -10.48 27.57 24.02
N ASP A 235 -9.19 27.44 23.74
CA ASP A 235 -8.47 28.23 22.75
C ASP A 235 -8.46 27.60 21.35
N LYS A 236 -9.05 26.41 21.18
CA LYS A 236 -9.10 25.69 19.91
C LYS A 236 -10.50 25.69 19.31
N SER A 237 -10.54 25.63 17.99
CA SER A 237 -11.80 25.34 17.29
C SER A 237 -12.04 23.83 17.33
N VAL A 238 -13.31 23.42 17.34
CA VAL A 238 -13.71 22.03 17.49
C VAL A 238 -14.50 21.61 16.25
N ARG A 239 -14.13 20.46 15.67
CA ARG A 239 -14.88 19.82 14.61
C ARG A 239 -15.58 18.59 15.18
N VAL A 240 -16.86 18.45 14.85
CA VAL A 240 -17.65 17.26 15.17
C VAL A 240 -18.04 16.60 13.85
N ILE A 241 -17.84 15.29 13.73
CA ILE A 241 -18.28 14.51 12.56
C ILE A 241 -19.27 13.47 13.06
N ILE A 242 -20.49 13.53 12.56
CA ILE A 242 -21.55 12.55 12.81
C ILE A 242 -21.79 11.78 11.52
N ARG A 243 -21.80 10.44 11.57
CA ARG A 243 -22.10 9.59 10.41
C ARG A 243 -23.13 8.53 10.78
N SER A 244 -24.23 8.45 10.03
CA SER A 244 -25.22 7.38 10.20
C SER A 244 -24.61 6.02 9.85
N GLN A 245 -24.84 5.02 10.70
CA GLN A 245 -24.40 3.63 10.47
C GLN A 245 -25.52 2.73 9.94
N ILE A 246 -26.74 3.26 9.87
CA ILE A 246 -27.96 2.52 9.47
C ILE A 246 -28.69 3.25 8.34
N LYS A 247 -29.56 2.52 7.64
CA LYS A 247 -30.38 3.08 6.54
C LYS A 247 -31.50 3.96 7.08
N GLU A 248 -32.06 3.57 8.22
CA GLU A 248 -33.10 4.28 8.95
C GLU A 248 -32.60 5.64 9.46
N LYS A 249 -33.53 6.45 9.97
CA LYS A 249 -33.21 7.76 10.51
C LYS A 249 -32.48 7.62 11.86
N SER A 250 -31.37 8.34 12.00
CA SER A 250 -30.71 8.58 13.28
C SER A 250 -30.95 10.03 13.70
N VAL A 251 -31.41 10.27 14.93
CA VAL A 251 -31.70 11.58 15.51
C VAL A 251 -30.74 11.86 16.65
N TYR A 252 -30.09 13.02 16.61
CA TYR A 252 -29.06 13.39 17.58
C TYR A 252 -29.12 14.88 17.94
N LYS A 253 -28.57 15.18 19.12
CA LYS A 253 -28.38 16.52 19.65
C LYS A 253 -26.91 16.77 19.96
N ILE A 254 -26.38 17.91 19.53
CA ILE A 254 -25.04 18.38 19.86
C ILE A 254 -25.18 19.67 20.66
N THR A 255 -24.68 19.65 21.89
CA THR A 255 -24.72 20.78 22.82
C THR A 255 -23.28 21.23 23.11
N PRO A 256 -22.81 22.32 22.49
CA PRO A 256 -21.54 22.94 22.86
C PRO A 256 -21.66 23.63 24.23
N LEU A 257 -20.67 23.40 25.10
CA LEU A 257 -20.69 23.84 26.49
C LEU A 257 -19.50 24.77 26.78
N ARG A 258 -19.80 25.93 27.37
CA ARG A 258 -18.81 26.86 27.93
C ARG A 258 -19.00 26.91 29.44
N ASP A 259 -17.95 26.59 30.19
CA ASP A 259 -17.98 26.50 31.66
C ASP A 259 -19.14 25.62 32.18
N GLY A 260 -19.46 24.55 31.44
CA GLY A 260 -20.53 23.60 31.75
C GLY A 260 -21.95 24.09 31.44
N GLN A 261 -22.12 25.28 30.85
CA GLN A 261 -23.42 25.81 30.42
C GLN A 261 -23.57 25.71 28.89
N PRO A 262 -24.75 25.35 28.37
CA PRO A 262 -25.01 25.33 26.93
C PRO A 262 -24.83 26.70 26.28
N VAL A 263 -24.19 26.72 25.12
CA VAL A 263 -24.23 27.88 24.22
C VAL A 263 -25.46 27.73 23.32
N GLU A 264 -26.62 28.18 23.81
CA GLU A 264 -27.94 27.90 23.22
C GLU A 264 -28.05 28.19 21.71
N ALA A 265 -27.41 29.27 21.23
CA ALA A 265 -27.43 29.64 19.81
C ALA A 265 -26.70 28.65 18.88
N GLU A 266 -25.85 27.79 19.44
CA GLU A 266 -25.00 26.83 18.72
C GLU A 266 -25.46 25.38 18.94
N VAL A 267 -26.58 25.16 19.65
CA VAL A 267 -27.15 23.83 19.85
C VAL A 267 -27.72 23.31 18.53
N ILE A 268 -27.40 22.07 18.19
CA ILE A 268 -27.83 21.43 16.95
C ILE A 268 -28.68 20.21 17.29
N GLU A 269 -29.95 20.25 16.89
CA GLU A 269 -30.86 19.09 16.89
C GLU A 269 -31.13 18.72 15.44
N SER A 270 -30.77 17.50 15.03
CA SER A 270 -30.84 17.10 13.63
C SER A 270 -31.02 15.59 13.48
N GLY A 271 -31.21 15.14 12.25
CA GLY A 271 -31.20 13.72 11.92
C GLY A 271 -30.64 13.43 10.53
N LEU A 272 -30.09 12.23 10.39
CA LEU A 272 -29.52 11.71 9.15
C LEU A 272 -30.29 10.44 8.74
N SER A 273 -30.53 10.24 7.46
CA SER A 273 -31.16 9.02 6.92
C SER A 273 -30.31 8.48 5.78
N GLY A 274 -30.09 7.17 5.75
CA GLY A 274 -29.18 6.52 4.81
C GLY A 274 -27.80 6.24 5.41
N LYS A 275 -27.34 4.99 5.29
CA LYS A 275 -26.04 4.55 5.81
C LYS A 275 -24.92 5.34 5.14
N GLY A 276 -23.99 5.86 5.94
CA GLY A 276 -22.85 6.65 5.47
C GLY A 276 -23.11 8.15 5.29
N GLN A 277 -24.37 8.61 5.35
CA GLN A 277 -24.67 10.05 5.38
C GLN A 277 -24.01 10.70 6.60
N LYS A 278 -23.51 11.93 6.42
CA LYS A 278 -22.72 12.61 7.44
C LYS A 278 -23.09 14.08 7.63
N ALA A 279 -22.87 14.57 8.84
CA ALA A 279 -22.89 16.00 9.18
C ALA A 279 -21.55 16.38 9.84
N GLU A 280 -21.06 17.58 9.55
CA GLU A 280 -19.75 18.05 10.06
C GLU A 280 -19.83 19.44 10.72
N PRO A 281 -20.50 19.59 11.88
CA PRO A 281 -20.51 20.86 12.61
C PRO A 281 -19.11 21.35 12.98
N PHE A 282 -18.93 22.66 12.88
CA PHE A 282 -17.69 23.35 13.24
C PHE A 282 -17.97 24.46 14.25
N PHE A 283 -17.26 24.42 15.37
CA PHE A 283 -17.36 25.39 16.46
C PHE A 283 -16.06 26.18 16.57
N GLY A 284 -16.09 27.46 16.24
CA GLY A 284 -14.89 28.29 16.24
C GLY A 284 -14.36 28.61 17.65
N HIS A 285 -13.04 28.75 17.77
CA HIS A 285 -12.32 29.07 19.02
C HIS A 285 -12.83 30.32 19.77
N GLN A 286 -13.54 31.23 19.11
CA GLN A 286 -14.18 32.39 19.73
C GLN A 286 -15.27 32.01 20.75
N LEU A 287 -15.85 30.82 20.63
CA LEU A 287 -16.89 30.33 21.54
C LEU A 287 -16.34 29.94 22.92
N LYS A 288 -15.02 29.72 23.06
CA LYS A 288 -14.36 29.33 24.30
C LYS A 288 -14.98 28.09 24.95
N LEU A 289 -15.27 27.07 24.14
CA LEU A 289 -15.90 25.85 24.61
C LEU A 289 -14.92 25.01 25.43
N ASN A 290 -15.39 24.43 26.53
CA ASN A 290 -14.63 23.48 27.33
C ASN A 290 -15.09 22.04 27.06
N GLU A 291 -16.32 21.86 26.59
CA GLU A 291 -16.90 20.54 26.34
C GLU A 291 -17.85 20.55 25.14
N ILE A 292 -17.99 19.40 24.48
CA ILE A 292 -19.08 19.09 23.54
C ILE A 292 -19.86 17.92 24.13
N LEU A 293 -21.18 18.04 24.23
CA LEU A 293 -22.08 16.94 24.57
C LEU A 293 -22.82 16.48 23.33
N ILE A 294 -22.80 15.18 23.03
CA ILE A 294 -23.54 14.56 21.94
C ILE A 294 -24.50 13.55 22.53
N GLU A 295 -25.78 13.60 22.17
CA GLU A 295 -26.85 12.74 22.69
C GLU A 295 -27.63 12.12 21.52
N ILE A 296 -27.98 10.84 21.64
CA ILE A 296 -28.70 10.10 20.60
C ILE A 296 -30.12 9.80 21.07
N GLU A 297 -31.09 10.37 20.38
CA GLU A 297 -32.51 10.14 20.64
C GLU A 297 -32.99 8.85 19.97
N GLU A 298 -32.54 8.60 18.74
CA GLU A 298 -32.95 7.45 17.94
C GLU A 298 -31.83 7.05 16.96
N GLY A 299 -31.71 5.76 16.68
CA GLY A 299 -30.80 5.24 15.65
C GLY A 299 -29.38 4.92 16.13
N LEU A 300 -28.44 4.88 15.18
CA LEU A 300 -27.06 4.46 15.38
C LEU A 300 -26.11 5.30 14.52
N ILE A 301 -25.20 6.00 15.16
CA ILE A 301 -24.19 6.84 14.51
C ILE A 301 -22.76 6.43 14.92
N SER A 302 -21.77 6.90 14.17
CA SER A 302 -20.45 7.18 14.73
C SER A 302 -20.27 8.68 14.90
N ALA A 303 -19.68 9.08 16.02
CA ALA A 303 -19.39 10.46 16.36
C ALA A 303 -17.90 10.62 16.59
N PHE A 304 -17.29 11.64 15.98
CA PHE A 304 -15.91 12.04 16.18
C PHE A 304 -15.85 13.48 16.63
N VAL A 305 -15.02 13.77 17.62
CA VAL A 305 -14.76 15.13 18.11
C VAL A 305 -13.26 15.34 18.10
N THR A 306 -12.79 16.30 17.29
CA THR A 306 -11.38 16.67 17.18
C THR A 306 -11.22 18.17 17.31
N LYS A 307 -10.01 18.62 17.66
CA LYS A 307 -9.65 20.04 17.57
C LYS A 307 -8.96 20.35 16.25
N GLU A 308 -9.09 21.62 15.86
CA GLU A 308 -8.46 22.18 14.67
C GLU A 308 -7.25 23.02 15.05
N TYR A 309 -6.18 22.86 14.28
CA TYR A 309 -4.95 23.61 14.41
C TYR A 309 -4.83 24.64 13.30
N SER A 310 -4.21 25.78 13.60
CA SER A 310 -4.05 26.82 12.59
C SER A 310 -3.03 26.38 11.55
N SER A 311 -3.35 26.55 10.28
CA SER A 311 -2.38 26.36 9.19
C SER A 311 -1.20 27.32 9.29
N PHE A 312 -1.32 28.41 10.07
CA PHE A 312 -0.27 29.39 10.34
C PHE A 312 0.60 29.04 11.56
N ASP A 313 0.27 28.00 12.33
CA ASP A 313 1.14 27.55 13.42
C ASP A 313 2.50 27.11 12.84
N GLU A 314 3.59 27.50 13.50
CA GLU A 314 4.96 27.12 13.11
C GLU A 314 5.12 25.60 13.17
N VAL A 315 4.64 24.99 14.26
CA VAL A 315 4.55 23.54 14.40
C VAL A 315 3.25 23.06 13.79
N LYS A 316 3.35 22.23 12.73
CA LYS A 316 2.18 21.62 12.11
C LYS A 316 1.65 20.51 12.99
N ARG A 317 0.35 20.51 13.24
CA ARG A 317 -0.30 19.50 14.07
C ARG A 317 -1.51 18.95 13.36
N GLU A 318 -1.60 17.63 13.37
CA GLU A 318 -2.76 16.91 12.87
C GLU A 318 -3.21 15.91 13.92
N GLU A 319 -4.51 15.86 14.16
CA GLU A 319 -5.11 15.02 15.17
C GLU A 319 -6.22 14.17 14.54
N TYR A 320 -6.20 12.88 14.87
CA TYR A 320 -7.17 11.92 14.37
C TYR A 320 -7.64 10.98 15.49
N PHE A 321 -8.82 10.41 15.29
CA PHE A 321 -9.28 9.26 16.05
C PHE A 321 -9.56 8.12 15.08
N LEU A 322 -8.95 6.96 15.34
CA LEU A 322 -9.12 5.75 14.54
C LEU A 322 -9.99 4.77 15.33
N LEU A 323 -11.15 4.43 14.79
CA LEU A 323 -11.98 3.32 15.31
C LEU A 323 -11.45 1.98 14.78
N GLU A 324 -11.96 0.89 15.31
CA GLU A 324 -11.63 -0.45 14.85
C GLU A 324 -11.76 -0.59 13.32
N GLU A 325 -10.83 -1.34 12.73
CA GLU A 325 -10.72 -1.59 11.29
C GLU A 325 -10.54 -0.34 10.42
N SER A 326 -10.10 0.77 11.02
CA SER A 326 -9.75 1.98 10.27
C SER A 326 -8.25 2.13 10.08
N GLN A 327 -7.89 2.77 8.98
CA GLN A 327 -6.50 2.99 8.58
C GLN A 327 -6.30 4.47 8.22
N ARG A 328 -5.10 4.99 8.51
CA ARG A 328 -4.68 6.34 8.15
C ARG A 328 -3.25 6.35 7.64
N GLY A 329 -3.11 6.67 6.36
CA GLY A 329 -1.85 7.10 5.77
C GLY A 329 -1.61 8.59 6.03
N LEU A 330 -0.37 8.97 6.37
CA LEU A 330 0.04 10.35 6.61
C LEU A 330 1.36 10.65 5.89
N PHE A 331 1.47 11.89 5.41
CA PHE A 331 2.69 12.46 4.85
C PHE A 331 3.36 13.37 5.86
N VAL A 332 4.69 13.40 5.83
CA VAL A 332 5.47 14.33 6.65
C VAL A 332 6.40 15.18 5.81
N TYR A 333 6.70 16.39 6.28
CA TYR A 333 7.64 17.28 5.63
C TYR A 333 9.08 16.81 5.88
N GLU A 334 9.89 16.75 4.82
CA GLU A 334 11.27 16.27 4.90
C GLU A 334 12.13 17.13 5.84
N ASP A 335 11.94 18.45 5.84
CA ASP A 335 12.73 19.39 6.64
C ASP A 335 12.22 19.56 8.08
N TYR A 336 11.38 18.66 8.56
CA TYR A 336 10.72 18.77 9.85
C TYR A 336 11.13 17.63 10.78
N LYS A 337 11.37 17.95 12.05
CA LYS A 337 11.40 16.94 13.11
C LYS A 337 9.97 16.46 13.33
N ILE A 338 9.76 15.16 13.27
CA ILE A 338 8.45 14.54 13.40
C ILE A 338 8.31 13.92 14.78
N VAL A 339 7.15 14.13 15.39
CA VAL A 339 6.75 13.50 16.63
C VAL A 339 5.36 12.90 16.43
N LEU A 340 5.27 11.57 16.51
CA LEU A 340 4.01 10.86 16.48
C LEU A 340 3.68 10.36 17.88
N THR A 341 2.46 10.62 18.34
CA THR A 341 1.93 10.10 19.60
C THR A 341 0.65 9.33 19.33
N LEU A 342 0.59 8.08 19.81
CA LEU A 342 -0.61 7.26 19.82
C LEU A 342 -1.04 7.00 21.26
N THR A 343 -2.34 7.07 21.53
CA THR A 343 -2.92 6.76 22.83
C THR A 343 -4.11 5.82 22.66
N GLY A 344 -4.15 4.72 23.43
CA GLY A 344 -5.31 3.82 23.45
C GLY A 344 -6.54 4.52 24.05
N ASP A 345 -7.69 4.39 23.40
CA ASP A 345 -8.99 4.91 23.84
C ASP A 345 -10.15 4.10 23.26
N SER A 346 -10.11 2.81 23.53
CA SER A 346 -11.14 1.85 23.18
C SER A 346 -12.44 2.10 23.95
N GLN A 347 -13.57 2.02 23.24
CA GLN A 347 -14.92 2.16 23.82
C GLN A 347 -15.33 0.96 24.69
N ALA A 348 -14.90 -0.26 24.35
CA ALA A 348 -15.37 -1.47 25.04
C ALA A 348 -14.31 -2.57 25.22
N ALA A 349 -13.26 -2.59 24.41
CA ALA A 349 -12.13 -3.51 24.59
C ALA A 349 -11.13 -2.97 25.63
N GLU A 350 -10.45 -3.87 26.34
CA GLU A 350 -9.39 -3.51 27.30
C GLU A 350 -8.16 -2.90 26.61
N ASP A 351 -7.90 -3.31 25.38
CA ASP A 351 -6.79 -2.87 24.56
C ASP A 351 -7.22 -2.57 23.11
N SER A 352 -6.42 -1.73 22.45
CA SER A 352 -6.55 -1.38 21.03
C SER A 352 -5.34 -1.98 20.30
N PRO A 353 -5.53 -3.01 19.47
CA PRO A 353 -4.47 -3.49 18.58
C PRO A 353 -4.14 -2.42 17.54
N VAL A 354 -2.85 -2.19 17.34
CA VAL A 354 -2.33 -1.17 16.44
C VAL A 354 -1.20 -1.76 15.61
N LYS A 355 -1.31 -1.58 14.30
CA LYS A 355 -0.22 -1.81 13.37
C LYS A 355 0.26 -0.48 12.80
N ILE A 356 1.57 -0.24 12.83
CA ILE A 356 2.18 0.96 12.25
C ILE A 356 3.31 0.57 11.32
N ILE A 357 3.40 1.26 10.19
CA ILE A 357 4.48 1.12 9.21
C ILE A 357 5.03 2.50 8.89
N PHE A 358 6.35 2.65 8.99
CA PHE A 358 7.09 3.85 8.62
C PHE A 358 7.86 3.60 7.32
N TYR A 359 7.83 4.57 6.42
CA TYR A 359 8.38 4.49 5.07
C TYR A 359 9.39 5.60 4.83
N LYS A 360 10.47 5.28 4.11
CA LYS A 360 11.44 6.29 3.65
C LYS A 360 10.93 7.04 2.42
N GLY A 361 10.15 6.38 1.57
CA GLY A 361 9.50 6.94 0.40
C GLY A 361 8.01 7.23 0.62
N GLU A 362 7.30 7.48 -0.48
CA GLU A 362 5.84 7.66 -0.48
C GLU A 362 5.13 6.30 -0.50
N TYR A 363 5.02 5.67 0.68
CA TYR A 363 4.55 4.30 0.90
C TYR A 363 5.42 3.21 0.26
N GLU A 364 6.68 3.55 0.01
CA GLU A 364 7.74 2.67 -0.46
C GLU A 364 8.91 2.66 0.54
N ASP A 365 9.82 1.69 0.43
CA ASP A 365 10.99 1.56 1.31
C ASP A 365 10.62 1.49 2.80
N VAL A 366 10.01 0.38 3.21
CA VAL A 366 9.64 0.12 4.60
C VAL A 366 10.88 0.23 5.50
N LEU A 367 10.86 1.19 6.42
CA LEU A 367 11.91 1.41 7.41
C LEU A 367 11.68 0.56 8.65
N LYS A 368 10.42 0.52 9.10
CA LYS A 368 10.02 -0.18 10.32
C LYS A 368 8.55 -0.50 10.29
N GLU A 369 8.21 -1.72 10.71
CA GLU A 369 6.85 -2.19 10.95
C GLU A 369 6.74 -2.64 12.40
N GLU A 370 5.66 -2.24 13.07
CA GLU A 370 5.37 -2.67 14.43
C GLU A 370 3.91 -3.05 14.59
N ASP A 371 3.68 -4.12 15.34
CA ASP A 371 2.36 -4.63 15.71
C ASP A 371 2.34 -4.79 17.24
N PHE A 372 1.40 -4.11 17.90
CA PHE A 372 1.34 -4.02 19.35
C PHE A 372 -0.08 -3.66 19.80
N LYS A 373 -0.27 -3.60 21.13
CA LYS A 373 -1.54 -3.21 21.72
C LYS A 373 -1.37 -2.04 22.68
N LEU A 374 -2.35 -1.16 22.74
CA LEU A 374 -2.43 -0.04 23.68
C LEU A 374 -3.63 -0.22 24.60
N THR A 375 -3.40 -0.32 25.92
CA THR A 375 -4.50 -0.20 26.88
C THR A 375 -5.02 1.23 26.93
N ASN A 376 -6.24 1.43 27.43
CA ASN A 376 -6.82 2.77 27.51
C ASN A 376 -5.97 3.73 28.35
N GLY A 377 -5.62 4.87 27.76
CA GLY A 377 -4.72 5.87 28.34
C GLY A 377 -3.22 5.57 28.18
N GLN A 378 -2.84 4.37 27.70
CA GLN A 378 -1.44 4.07 27.41
C GLN A 378 -0.97 4.87 26.21
N VAL A 379 0.13 5.61 26.39
CA VAL A 379 0.75 6.45 25.36
C VAL A 379 1.98 5.75 24.79
N ARG A 380 2.13 5.82 23.47
CA ARG A 380 3.36 5.44 22.77
C ARG A 380 3.78 6.55 21.82
N LYS A 381 5.08 6.84 21.79
CA LYS A 381 5.65 7.99 21.09
C LYS A 381 6.81 7.57 20.20
N TRP A 382 6.89 8.18 19.02
CA TRP A 382 8.01 8.07 18.10
C TRP A 382 8.50 9.47 17.77
N GLU A 383 9.82 9.62 17.65
CA GLU A 383 10.46 10.86 17.21
C GLU A 383 11.39 10.55 16.04
N PHE A 384 11.32 11.38 15.01
CA PHE A 384 12.16 11.28 13.83
C PHE A 384 12.79 12.64 13.54
N ASN A 385 14.08 12.65 13.24
CA ASN A 385 14.77 13.81 12.70
C ASN A 385 14.33 14.06 11.23
N PRO A 386 14.56 15.28 10.70
CA PRO A 386 14.32 15.59 9.30
C PRO A 386 14.86 14.53 8.34
N GLY A 387 14.07 14.18 7.34
CA GLY A 387 14.42 13.22 6.28
C GLY A 387 14.48 11.74 6.69
N GLN A 388 14.21 11.40 7.95
CA GLN A 388 14.25 9.99 8.39
C GLN A 388 13.04 9.18 7.90
N ILE A 389 11.88 9.79 7.76
CA ILE A 389 10.66 9.17 7.23
C ILE A 389 9.99 10.17 6.27
N ARG A 390 9.21 9.65 5.31
CA ARG A 390 8.45 10.46 4.35
C ARG A 390 6.95 10.24 4.47
N THR A 391 6.55 9.00 4.70
CA THR A 391 5.17 8.62 4.97
C THR A 391 5.09 7.60 6.09
N LEU A 392 3.91 7.49 6.68
CA LEU A 392 3.59 6.44 7.64
C LEU A 392 2.14 6.00 7.49
N ASN A 393 1.87 4.78 7.91
CA ASN A 393 0.56 4.19 7.88
C ASN A 393 0.22 3.59 9.24
N ILE A 394 -0.93 3.94 9.79
CA ILE A 394 -1.42 3.43 11.08
C ILE A 394 -2.74 2.74 10.85
N THR A 395 -2.87 1.53 11.36
CA THR A 395 -4.09 0.71 11.30
C THR A 395 -4.53 0.39 12.72
N ALA A 396 -5.77 0.73 13.06
CA ALA A 396 -6.45 0.20 14.24
C ALA A 396 -6.99 -1.19 13.88
N GLY A 397 -6.71 -2.19 14.72
CA GLY A 397 -7.09 -3.58 14.47
C GLY A 397 -8.58 -3.84 14.64
N GLU A 398 -8.93 -5.11 14.84
CA GLU A 398 -10.33 -5.57 14.88
C GLU A 398 -11.14 -5.08 16.09
N SER A 399 -10.50 -4.42 17.06
CA SER A 399 -11.14 -3.91 18.26
C SER A 399 -10.50 -2.61 18.76
N GLY A 400 -11.27 -1.81 19.49
CA GLY A 400 -10.76 -0.64 20.20
C GLY A 400 -10.62 0.62 19.36
N GLY A 401 -9.97 1.63 19.93
CA GLY A 401 -9.91 2.98 19.36
C GLY A 401 -8.59 3.65 19.72
N VAL A 402 -8.03 4.43 18.80
CA VAL A 402 -6.70 5.02 18.95
C VAL A 402 -6.77 6.51 18.67
N LYS A 403 -6.29 7.30 19.63
CA LYS A 403 -6.01 8.73 19.44
C LYS A 403 -4.66 8.87 18.77
N LEU A 404 -4.58 9.72 17.75
CA LEU A 404 -3.37 10.01 17.00
C LEU A 404 -3.12 11.51 17.05
N LEU A 405 -1.91 11.89 17.45
CA LEU A 405 -1.39 13.25 17.30
C LEU A 405 -0.07 13.19 16.54
N LEU A 406 -0.03 13.84 15.39
CA LEU A 406 1.19 14.06 14.60
C LEU A 406 1.61 15.52 14.76
N GLU A 407 2.79 15.75 15.30
CA GLU A 407 3.41 17.07 15.40
C GLU A 407 4.66 17.13 14.51
N GLN A 408 4.77 18.15 13.69
CA GLN A 408 5.90 18.38 12.79
C GLN A 408 6.49 19.74 13.12
N PHE A 409 7.72 19.73 13.63
CA PHE A 409 8.47 20.92 14.03
C PHE A 409 9.42 21.29 12.90
N PRO A 410 9.34 22.51 12.34
CA PRO A 410 10.29 22.93 11.32
C PRO A 410 11.69 22.87 11.91
N ALA A 411 12.62 22.20 11.23
CA ALA A 411 14.00 22.21 11.66
C ALA A 411 14.54 23.63 11.51
N LYS A 412 15.02 24.23 12.61
CA LYS A 412 15.83 25.44 12.53
C LYS A 412 17.17 25.03 11.96
N VAL A 413 17.33 25.15 10.64
CA VAL A 413 18.61 24.89 9.97
C VAL A 413 19.61 25.93 10.46
N LYS A 414 20.58 25.50 11.25
CA LYS A 414 21.71 26.37 11.60
C LYS A 414 22.60 26.52 10.36
N GLU A 415 22.52 27.67 9.69
CA GLU A 415 23.46 28.02 8.64
C GLU A 415 24.80 28.45 9.25
N LEU A 416 25.89 27.82 8.78
CA LEU A 416 27.25 28.19 9.17
C LEU A 416 27.80 29.23 8.19
N SER A 417 28.41 30.28 8.75
CA SER A 417 29.29 31.19 8.01
C SER A 417 30.47 30.44 7.37
N LYS A 418 31.18 31.08 6.44
CA LYS A 418 32.33 30.48 5.76
C LYS A 418 33.44 30.10 6.77
N GLU A 419 33.64 30.95 7.77
CA GLU A 419 34.60 30.77 8.85
C GLU A 419 34.21 29.59 9.74
N GLU A 420 32.92 29.46 10.09
CA GLU A 420 32.42 28.33 10.87
C GLU A 420 32.50 27.01 10.09
N LYS A 421 32.26 27.01 8.77
CA LYS A 421 32.48 25.81 7.93
C LYS A 421 33.95 25.40 7.90
N GLN A 422 34.86 26.38 7.79
CA GLN A 422 36.28 26.10 7.87
C GLN A 422 36.66 25.52 9.23
N GLN A 423 36.10 26.07 10.32
CA GLN A 423 36.32 25.55 11.66
C GLN A 423 35.76 24.12 11.83
N LEU A 424 34.55 23.84 11.33
CA LEU A 424 33.97 22.51 11.33
C LEU A 424 34.87 21.49 10.61
N VAL A 425 35.46 21.86 9.46
CA VAL A 425 36.42 21.00 8.76
C VAL A 425 37.69 20.77 9.60
N GLN A 426 38.18 21.80 10.31
CA GLN A 426 39.30 21.61 11.26
C GLN A 426 38.92 20.68 12.41
N ASP A 427 37.71 20.81 12.96
CA ASP A 427 37.22 19.95 14.04
C ASP A 427 37.07 18.49 13.56
N ILE A 428 36.69 18.26 12.30
CA ILE A 428 36.65 16.93 11.67
C ILE A 428 38.07 16.34 11.50
N ILE A 429 39.01 17.14 10.99
CA ILE A 429 40.42 16.74 10.78
C ILE A 429 41.08 16.34 12.11
N HIS A 430 40.86 17.14 13.15
CA HIS A 430 41.42 16.90 14.49
C HIS A 430 40.58 15.91 15.32
N ASN A 431 39.49 15.37 14.76
CA ASN A 431 38.61 14.40 15.40
C ASN A 431 37.99 14.91 16.72
N GLU A 432 37.57 16.17 16.74
CA GLU A 432 36.94 16.86 17.87
C GLU A 432 35.45 16.46 18.01
N LEU A 433 35.20 15.23 18.45
CA LEU A 433 33.86 14.62 18.50
C LEU A 433 32.82 15.49 19.23
N ASP A 434 33.17 16.04 20.40
CA ASP A 434 32.24 16.82 21.21
C ASP A 434 31.81 18.13 20.54
N LYS A 435 32.71 18.78 19.78
CA LYS A 435 32.41 20.01 19.05
C LYS A 435 31.50 19.74 17.86
N VAL A 436 31.80 18.70 17.07
CA VAL A 436 30.97 18.30 15.94
C VAL A 436 29.59 17.85 16.43
N LYS A 437 29.53 17.09 17.52
CA LYS A 437 28.29 16.69 18.17
C LYS A 437 27.48 17.90 18.63
N ALA A 438 28.10 18.86 19.31
CA ALA A 438 27.41 20.06 19.78
C ALA A 438 26.82 20.89 18.61
N LEU A 439 27.52 20.94 17.47
CA LEU A 439 27.01 21.58 16.26
C LEU A 439 25.79 20.84 15.68
N LEU A 440 25.88 19.51 15.57
CA LEU A 440 24.75 18.67 15.12
C LEU A 440 23.54 18.78 16.07
N ASP A 441 23.78 18.74 17.38
CA ASP A 441 22.74 18.95 18.40
C ASP A 441 22.10 20.35 18.32
N SER A 442 22.82 21.34 17.79
CA SER A 442 22.30 22.71 17.62
C SER A 442 21.38 22.88 16.40
N GLY A 443 21.10 21.81 15.64
CA GLY A 443 20.27 21.84 14.44
C GLY A 443 21.06 22.12 13.15
N LEU A 444 22.36 21.85 13.14
CA LEU A 444 23.13 21.85 11.90
C LEU A 444 22.62 20.74 10.98
N ASP A 445 22.30 21.09 9.73
CA ASP A 445 21.92 20.09 8.72
C ASP A 445 23.07 19.11 8.49
N VAL A 446 22.85 17.83 8.79
CA VAL A 446 23.85 16.77 8.62
C VAL A 446 24.24 16.57 7.13
N ASN A 447 23.40 17.03 6.20
CA ASN A 447 23.61 16.94 4.76
C ASN A 447 24.28 18.19 4.17
N MET A 448 24.68 19.15 5.02
CA MET A 448 25.30 20.38 4.57
C MET A 448 26.59 20.13 3.75
N ASN A 449 26.89 21.05 2.84
CA ASN A 449 28.18 21.10 2.15
C ASN A 449 29.25 21.73 3.05
N ALA A 450 30.16 20.89 3.57
CA ALA A 450 31.28 21.28 4.44
C ALA A 450 32.37 22.03 3.68
N SER A 451 32.49 21.77 2.40
CA SER A 451 33.34 22.53 1.47
C SER A 451 32.60 22.74 0.13
N ALA A 452 33.30 23.26 -0.87
CA ALA A 452 32.74 23.44 -2.21
C ALA A 452 32.37 22.10 -2.91
N THR A 453 32.89 20.97 -2.43
CA THR A 453 32.72 19.65 -3.08
C THR A 453 32.23 18.57 -2.13
N ASP A 454 32.64 18.61 -0.87
CA ASP A 454 32.28 17.58 0.11
C ASP A 454 31.05 17.99 0.94
N SER A 455 30.07 17.09 1.03
CA SER A 455 29.10 17.07 2.12
C SER A 455 29.80 16.83 3.47
N LEU A 456 29.12 17.05 4.58
CA LEU A 456 29.65 16.74 5.92
C LEU A 456 30.12 15.29 6.02
N LEU A 457 29.31 14.33 5.56
CA LEU A 457 29.67 12.91 5.56
C LEU A 457 30.91 12.64 4.67
N MET A 458 30.99 13.26 3.49
CA MET A 458 32.14 13.14 2.61
C MET A 458 33.42 13.69 3.25
N ALA A 459 33.35 14.85 3.92
CA ALA A 459 34.47 15.45 4.63
C ALA A 459 34.97 14.54 5.77
N VAL A 460 34.05 13.92 6.52
CA VAL A 460 34.38 12.93 7.57
C VAL A 460 35.11 11.73 6.98
N CYS A 461 34.59 11.14 5.89
CA CYS A 461 35.22 9.99 5.24
C CYS A 461 36.60 10.32 4.65
N ARG A 462 36.79 11.56 4.19
CA ARG A 462 38.05 12.02 3.61
C ARG A 462 39.12 12.31 4.66
N TYR A 463 38.76 12.98 5.74
CA TYR A 463 39.73 13.61 6.64
C TYR A 463 39.80 13.01 8.04
N SER A 464 38.83 12.18 8.45
CA SER A 464 38.71 11.70 9.83
C SER A 464 38.80 10.18 9.94
N ASN A 465 38.24 9.61 11.02
CA ASN A 465 38.29 8.19 11.35
C ASN A 465 36.89 7.57 11.57
N SER A 466 36.84 6.29 11.93
CA SER A 466 35.59 5.55 12.13
C SER A 466 34.73 6.04 13.31
N GLU A 467 35.33 6.67 14.33
CA GLU A 467 34.57 7.19 15.49
C GLU A 467 33.77 8.44 15.10
N MET A 468 34.39 9.39 14.39
CA MET A 468 33.66 10.54 13.82
C MET A 468 32.58 10.09 12.85
N LEU A 469 32.87 9.08 12.02
CA LEU A 469 31.88 8.52 11.11
C LEU A 469 30.68 7.94 11.87
N LYS A 470 30.88 7.15 12.93
CA LYS A 470 29.77 6.64 13.77
C LYS A 470 28.95 7.78 14.36
N LEU A 471 29.60 8.83 14.86
CA LEU A 471 28.91 10.00 15.39
C LEU A 471 27.98 10.60 14.33
N VAL A 472 28.49 10.90 13.13
CA VAL A 472 27.68 11.52 12.06
C VAL A 472 26.59 10.59 11.55
N LEU A 473 26.86 9.27 11.46
CA LEU A 473 25.85 8.28 11.06
C LEU A 473 24.65 8.22 12.03
N ASN A 474 24.84 8.53 13.31
CA ASN A 474 23.72 8.61 14.27
C ASN A 474 22.72 9.74 13.95
N TYR A 475 23.09 10.68 13.08
CA TYR A 475 22.21 11.75 12.60
C TYR A 475 21.62 11.46 11.21
N ASN A 476 21.78 10.22 10.70
CA ASN A 476 21.18 9.71 9.46
C ASN A 476 21.42 10.56 8.20
N PRO A 477 22.70 10.80 7.82
CA PRO A 477 23.04 11.57 6.63
C PRO A 477 22.62 10.84 5.33
N GLN A 478 22.54 11.60 4.24
CA GLN A 478 22.41 11.07 2.88
C GLN A 478 23.67 10.27 2.51
N ILE A 479 23.59 8.95 2.65
CA ILE A 479 24.74 8.04 2.50
C ILE A 479 25.31 8.02 1.07
N ASN A 480 24.44 8.10 0.07
CA ASN A 480 24.80 7.91 -1.34
C ASN A 480 24.90 9.22 -2.15
N PHE A 481 24.93 10.37 -1.49
CA PHE A 481 25.17 11.66 -2.15
C PHE A 481 26.46 11.63 -2.96
N GLN A 482 26.43 12.14 -4.20
CA GLN A 482 27.58 12.23 -5.10
C GLN A 482 27.88 13.69 -5.45
N ASP A 483 29.15 14.07 -5.44
CA ASP A 483 29.60 15.35 -6.00
C ASP A 483 29.60 15.35 -7.55
N ASP A 484 29.91 16.49 -8.15
CA ASP A 484 29.99 16.66 -9.61
C ASP A 484 31.04 15.76 -10.31
N TYR A 485 31.91 15.12 -9.52
CA TYR A 485 32.93 14.19 -9.99
C TYR A 485 32.55 12.72 -9.72
N GLY A 486 31.37 12.45 -9.16
CA GLY A 486 30.90 11.13 -8.77
C GLY A 486 31.55 10.59 -7.48
N ASN A 487 32.27 11.40 -6.71
CA ASN A 487 32.73 10.97 -5.39
C ASN A 487 31.58 10.97 -4.39
N ASN A 488 31.61 10.03 -3.46
CA ASN A 488 30.68 9.93 -2.35
C ASN A 488 31.42 9.42 -1.09
N ALA A 489 30.69 9.28 0.02
CA ALA A 489 31.26 8.83 1.28
C ALA A 489 32.09 7.53 1.15
N LEU A 490 31.55 6.52 0.44
CA LEU A 490 32.22 5.23 0.26
C LEU A 490 33.51 5.32 -0.56
N THR A 491 33.47 6.02 -1.69
CA THR A 491 34.65 6.17 -2.57
C THR A 491 35.74 7.02 -1.93
N LEU A 492 35.38 8.00 -1.09
CA LEU A 492 36.33 8.77 -0.29
C LEU A 492 36.92 7.94 0.86
N ALA A 493 36.11 7.14 1.55
CA ALA A 493 36.60 6.23 2.58
C ALA A 493 37.62 5.22 2.02
N VAL A 494 37.42 4.70 0.81
CA VAL A 494 38.40 3.82 0.13
C VAL A 494 39.76 4.50 -0.08
N ASN A 495 39.78 5.82 -0.27
CA ASN A 495 41.01 6.62 -0.43
C ASN A 495 41.64 7.08 0.90
N ASN A 496 40.95 6.91 2.03
CA ASN A 496 41.47 7.23 3.36
C ASN A 496 42.37 6.08 3.87
N PHE A 497 43.67 6.16 3.56
CA PHE A 497 44.63 5.07 3.74
C PHE A 497 44.73 4.52 5.17
N ASP A 498 44.50 5.37 6.17
CA ASP A 498 44.66 4.99 7.58
C ASP A 498 43.37 4.40 8.16
N ASN A 499 42.19 4.84 7.67
CA ASN A 499 40.92 4.56 8.33
C ASN A 499 39.91 3.75 7.51
N TYR A 500 40.16 3.48 6.23
CA TYR A 500 39.23 2.76 5.35
C TYR A 500 38.71 1.43 5.95
N LYS A 501 39.55 0.71 6.71
CA LYS A 501 39.19 -0.58 7.32
C LYS A 501 38.07 -0.48 8.36
N GLY A 502 38.01 0.63 9.09
CA GLY A 502 36.95 0.90 10.05
C GLY A 502 35.74 1.57 9.41
N MET A 503 35.96 2.39 8.37
CA MET A 503 34.90 3.17 7.74
C MET A 503 34.03 2.38 6.75
N ILE A 504 34.64 1.57 5.87
CA ILE A 504 33.91 0.87 4.82
C ILE A 504 32.81 -0.04 5.41
N PRO A 505 33.07 -0.86 6.45
CA PRO A 505 32.02 -1.68 7.04
C PRO A 505 30.83 -0.87 7.55
N LEU A 506 31.10 0.26 8.20
CA LEU A 506 30.05 1.14 8.73
C LEU A 506 29.20 1.74 7.60
N LEU A 507 29.83 2.17 6.50
CA LEU A 507 29.12 2.72 5.35
C LEU A 507 28.27 1.68 4.63
N LEU A 508 28.80 0.49 4.37
CA LEU A 508 28.04 -0.60 3.74
C LEU A 508 26.87 -1.04 4.62
N GLN A 509 27.08 -1.14 5.94
CA GLN A 509 25.99 -1.41 6.90
C GLN A 509 24.95 -0.29 6.96
N ALA A 510 25.36 0.96 6.75
CA ALA A 510 24.47 2.11 6.65
C ALA A 510 23.75 2.22 5.28
N GLY A 511 23.96 1.28 4.35
CA GLY A 511 23.30 1.26 3.05
C GLY A 511 24.02 2.03 1.96
N ALA A 512 25.35 2.19 2.06
CA ALA A 512 26.14 2.74 0.97
C ALA A 512 26.12 1.79 -0.24
N ASP A 513 25.88 2.36 -1.42
CA ASP A 513 25.87 1.61 -2.69
C ASP A 513 27.28 1.03 -2.96
N PRO A 514 27.47 -0.29 -2.91
CA PRO A 514 28.78 -0.90 -3.09
C PRO A 514 29.33 -0.74 -4.53
N ASP A 515 28.47 -0.39 -5.48
CA ASP A 515 28.79 -0.14 -6.90
C ASP A 515 29.09 1.33 -7.21
N SER A 516 29.27 2.14 -6.16
CA SER A 516 29.67 3.54 -6.25
C SER A 516 30.84 3.75 -7.23
N LYS A 517 30.65 4.69 -8.16
CA LYS A 517 31.57 4.97 -9.27
C LYS A 517 32.02 6.42 -9.27
N VAL A 518 33.31 6.65 -9.42
CA VAL A 518 33.90 7.99 -9.56
C VAL A 518 34.11 8.30 -11.03
N GLY A 519 33.71 9.49 -11.47
CA GLY A 519 33.81 9.98 -12.84
C GLY A 519 32.51 10.63 -13.32
N SER A 520 32.57 11.37 -14.43
CA SER A 520 31.39 12.02 -15.02
C SER A 520 30.57 11.04 -15.87
N PRO A 521 29.30 11.36 -16.21
CA PRO A 521 28.48 10.53 -17.09
C PRO A 521 29.22 10.15 -18.39
N GLY A 522 29.34 8.85 -18.65
CA GLY A 522 30.08 8.30 -19.79
C GLY A 522 31.62 8.22 -19.62
N LYS A 523 32.18 8.65 -18.49
CA LYS A 523 33.61 8.60 -18.17
C LYS A 523 33.85 8.14 -16.73
N ILE A 524 33.61 6.86 -16.45
CA ILE A 524 33.94 6.25 -15.16
C ILE A 524 35.46 6.12 -15.02
N ASN A 525 36.04 6.74 -13.99
CA ASN A 525 37.47 6.64 -13.66
C ASN A 525 37.77 5.34 -12.90
N PHE A 526 36.99 5.04 -11.85
CA PHE A 526 37.07 3.80 -11.07
C PHE A 526 35.75 3.48 -10.36
N THR A 527 35.56 2.21 -10.02
CA THR A 527 34.49 1.74 -9.11
C THR A 527 35.08 1.52 -7.71
N ALA A 528 34.27 1.64 -6.67
CA ALA A 528 34.71 1.43 -5.28
C ALA A 528 35.34 0.03 -5.10
N LEU A 529 34.66 -1.02 -5.59
CA LEU A 529 35.19 -2.39 -5.60
C LEU A 529 36.50 -2.50 -6.39
N GLY A 530 36.57 -1.93 -7.60
CA GLY A 530 37.77 -2.00 -8.45
C GLY A 530 38.97 -1.29 -7.84
N LYS A 531 38.75 -0.15 -7.17
CA LYS A 531 39.80 0.59 -6.46
C LYS A 531 40.27 -0.17 -5.22
N MET A 532 39.32 -0.68 -4.42
CA MET A 532 39.62 -1.47 -3.23
C MET A 532 40.38 -2.76 -3.60
N THR A 533 40.03 -3.40 -4.72
CA THR A 533 40.72 -4.59 -5.25
C THR A 533 42.18 -4.29 -5.55
N GLY A 534 42.45 -3.21 -6.30
CA GLY A 534 43.82 -2.77 -6.59
C GLY A 534 44.63 -2.51 -5.31
N LYS A 535 44.00 -1.94 -4.29
CA LYS A 535 44.64 -1.68 -2.97
C LYS A 535 44.96 -2.98 -2.24
N ALA A 536 44.00 -3.90 -2.16
CA ALA A 536 44.14 -5.19 -1.49
C ALA A 536 45.22 -6.08 -2.14
N LEU A 537 45.35 -6.01 -3.46
CA LEU A 537 46.39 -6.73 -4.21
C LEU A 537 47.82 -6.26 -3.90
N VAL A 538 48.00 -5.01 -3.47
CA VAL A 538 49.30 -4.46 -3.07
C VAL A 538 49.60 -4.77 -1.60
N SER A 539 48.63 -4.60 -0.70
CA SER A 539 48.82 -4.77 0.73
C SER A 539 48.96 -6.23 1.17
N LYS A 540 48.34 -7.18 0.42
CA LYS A 540 48.24 -8.62 0.73
C LYS A 540 47.76 -8.95 2.14
N ASN A 541 46.98 -8.05 2.77
CA ASN A 541 46.51 -8.24 4.12
C ASN A 541 45.13 -8.94 4.16
N GLU A 542 44.84 -9.68 5.23
CA GLU A 542 43.60 -10.46 5.35
C GLU A 542 42.35 -9.59 5.56
N LYS A 543 42.47 -8.48 6.28
CA LYS A 543 41.36 -7.53 6.50
C LYS A 543 40.85 -6.94 5.18
N ASP A 544 41.73 -6.67 4.22
CA ASP A 544 41.36 -6.15 2.91
C ASP A 544 40.61 -7.21 2.10
N CYS A 545 40.94 -8.50 2.28
CA CYS A 545 40.17 -9.59 1.68
C CYS A 545 38.73 -9.62 2.24
N GLN A 546 38.57 -9.45 3.55
CA GLN A 546 37.26 -9.39 4.19
C GLN A 546 36.43 -8.19 3.70
N ILE A 547 37.08 -7.06 3.47
CA ILE A 547 36.40 -5.88 2.89
C ILE A 547 35.92 -6.17 1.46
N ILE A 548 36.74 -6.80 0.60
CA ILE A 548 36.30 -7.19 -0.75
C ILE A 548 35.11 -8.15 -0.70
N GLU A 549 35.15 -9.15 0.17
CA GLU A 549 34.03 -10.07 0.37
C GLU A 549 32.78 -9.35 0.88
N MET A 550 32.94 -8.33 1.74
CA MET A 550 31.84 -7.51 2.24
C MET A 550 31.18 -6.66 1.14
N PHE A 551 31.97 -6.06 0.24
CA PHE A 551 31.42 -5.37 -0.94
C PHE A 551 30.54 -6.33 -1.75
N LEU A 552 31.06 -7.53 -2.06
CA LEU A 552 30.34 -8.54 -2.83
C LEU A 552 29.09 -9.06 -2.10
N SER A 553 29.15 -9.25 -0.78
CA SER A 553 28.00 -9.71 0.01
C SER A 553 26.91 -8.65 0.15
N HIS A 554 27.24 -7.37 -0.03
CA HIS A 554 26.27 -6.27 -0.08
C HIS A 554 25.78 -5.98 -1.52
N GLY A 555 26.13 -6.83 -2.49
CA GLY A 555 25.59 -6.76 -3.86
C GLY A 555 26.46 -6.04 -4.88
N ALA A 556 27.75 -5.77 -4.60
CA ALA A 556 28.65 -5.21 -5.61
C ALA A 556 28.70 -6.13 -6.84
N ASP A 557 28.52 -5.58 -8.04
CA ASP A 557 28.70 -6.32 -9.29
C ASP A 557 30.20 -6.45 -9.61
N PRO A 558 30.77 -7.67 -9.59
CA PRO A 558 32.19 -7.87 -9.91
C PRO A 558 32.54 -7.61 -11.38
N ASN A 559 31.54 -7.37 -12.23
CA ASN A 559 31.70 -7.11 -13.67
C ASN A 559 31.74 -5.63 -14.02
N GLN A 560 31.50 -4.73 -13.06
CA GLN A 560 31.59 -3.31 -13.34
C GLN A 560 33.00 -2.90 -13.74
N THR A 561 33.10 -2.11 -14.81
CA THR A 561 34.38 -1.66 -15.33
C THR A 561 34.49 -0.13 -15.36
N PRO A 562 35.68 0.41 -15.06
CA PRO A 562 36.00 1.78 -15.37
C PRO A 562 36.20 1.96 -16.87
N LYS A 563 36.50 3.19 -17.29
CA LYS A 563 36.82 3.54 -18.68
C LYS A 563 37.94 2.69 -19.28
N SER A 564 38.83 2.06 -18.50
CA SER A 564 39.83 1.14 -19.06
C SER A 564 39.26 -0.21 -19.51
N GLY A 565 38.04 -0.57 -19.08
CA GLY A 565 37.46 -1.90 -19.27
C GLY A 565 38.03 -2.97 -18.32
N THR A 566 38.87 -2.60 -17.35
CA THR A 566 39.56 -3.55 -16.48
C THR A 566 38.70 -3.95 -15.29
N THR A 567 38.23 -5.20 -15.24
CA THR A 567 37.44 -5.75 -14.12
C THR A 567 38.32 -6.05 -12.89
N PRO A 568 37.73 -6.16 -11.68
CA PRO A 568 38.39 -6.72 -10.50
C PRO A 568 39.05 -8.09 -10.76
N LEU A 569 38.38 -8.98 -11.51
CA LEU A 569 38.92 -10.28 -11.88
C LEU A 569 40.18 -10.17 -12.75
N MET A 570 40.19 -9.26 -13.73
CA MET A 570 41.37 -8.97 -14.55
C MET A 570 42.56 -8.49 -13.71
N GLN A 571 42.32 -7.60 -12.72
CA GLN A 571 43.37 -7.16 -11.81
C GLN A 571 43.96 -8.32 -10.99
N ALA A 572 43.10 -9.18 -10.45
CA ALA A 572 43.51 -10.36 -9.69
C ALA A 572 44.30 -11.35 -10.56
N ALA A 573 43.87 -11.55 -11.80
CA ALA A 573 44.52 -12.45 -12.74
C ALA A 573 45.91 -11.95 -13.17
N TYR A 574 46.03 -10.65 -13.49
CA TYR A 574 47.31 -10.02 -13.79
C TYR A 574 48.32 -10.15 -12.64
N LYS A 575 47.85 -10.09 -11.39
CA LYS A 575 48.69 -10.22 -10.19
C LYS A 575 48.91 -11.66 -9.72
N GLY A 576 48.27 -12.65 -10.34
CA GLY A 576 48.36 -14.06 -9.91
C GLY A 576 47.68 -14.37 -8.59
N ASN A 577 46.72 -13.54 -8.14
CA ASN A 577 46.08 -13.74 -6.85
C ASN A 577 44.93 -14.75 -6.95
N VAL A 578 45.27 -16.02 -6.73
CA VAL A 578 44.33 -17.16 -6.78
C VAL A 578 43.14 -16.99 -5.82
N LYS A 579 43.36 -16.41 -4.63
CA LYS A 579 42.29 -16.21 -3.63
C LYS A 579 41.22 -15.27 -4.18
N PHE A 580 41.61 -14.13 -4.75
CA PHE A 580 40.66 -13.17 -5.34
C PHE A 580 40.04 -13.67 -6.64
N VAL A 581 40.78 -14.41 -7.46
CA VAL A 581 40.19 -15.07 -8.65
C VAL A 581 39.04 -15.98 -8.23
N LYS A 582 39.27 -16.88 -7.26
CA LYS A 582 38.21 -17.76 -6.73
C LYS A 582 37.05 -16.99 -6.12
N LEU A 583 37.34 -15.92 -5.37
CA LEU A 583 36.32 -15.09 -4.74
C LEU A 583 35.44 -14.41 -5.80
N PHE A 584 36.02 -13.75 -6.79
CA PHE A 584 35.24 -13.08 -7.84
C PHE A 584 34.42 -14.07 -8.68
N LEU A 585 34.98 -15.24 -9.02
CA LEU A 585 34.23 -16.30 -9.72
C LEU A 585 33.05 -16.81 -8.90
N LYS A 586 33.22 -16.99 -7.58
CA LYS A 586 32.14 -17.38 -6.67
C LYS A 586 30.97 -16.40 -6.70
N TYR A 587 31.23 -15.11 -6.90
CA TYR A 587 30.23 -14.04 -6.98
C TYR A 587 29.83 -13.69 -8.42
N GLY A 588 30.10 -14.56 -9.40
CA GLY A 588 29.57 -14.41 -10.77
C GLY A 588 30.36 -13.47 -11.67
N ALA A 589 31.67 -13.31 -11.44
CA ALA A 589 32.53 -12.58 -12.38
C ALA A 589 32.61 -13.28 -13.75
N ASP A 590 32.31 -12.53 -14.81
CA ASP A 590 32.39 -12.95 -16.21
C ASP A 590 33.85 -12.94 -16.69
N THR A 591 34.34 -14.13 -17.03
CA THR A 591 35.71 -14.35 -17.51
C THR A 591 35.91 -13.89 -18.96
N SER A 592 34.82 -13.68 -19.70
CA SER A 592 34.81 -13.36 -21.14
C SER A 592 34.94 -11.86 -21.44
N LEU A 593 34.72 -11.01 -20.44
CA LEU A 593 34.85 -9.56 -20.57
C LEU A 593 36.25 -9.18 -21.06
N LYS A 594 36.30 -8.12 -21.87
CA LYS A 594 37.53 -7.61 -22.49
C LYS A 594 37.79 -6.18 -22.07
N ASP A 595 39.03 -5.87 -21.72
CA ASP A 595 39.46 -4.50 -21.53
C ASP A 595 39.55 -3.73 -22.87
N LYS A 596 39.93 -2.46 -22.82
CA LYS A 596 40.09 -1.64 -24.04
C LYS A 596 41.19 -2.10 -24.99
N GLN A 597 42.10 -2.97 -24.54
CA GLN A 597 43.11 -3.60 -25.38
C GLN A 597 42.64 -4.98 -25.91
N GLY A 598 41.37 -5.33 -25.67
CA GLY A 598 40.78 -6.59 -26.09
C GLY A 598 41.24 -7.80 -25.26
N LYS A 599 41.81 -7.58 -24.06
CA LYS A 599 42.38 -8.63 -23.20
C LYS A 599 41.37 -9.08 -22.16
N THR A 600 41.22 -10.41 -22.03
CA THR A 600 40.45 -11.08 -20.97
C THR A 600 41.30 -11.29 -19.72
N ALA A 601 40.67 -11.71 -18.61
CA ALA A 601 41.39 -12.12 -17.41
C ALA A 601 42.38 -13.28 -17.69
N LEU A 602 42.00 -14.24 -18.55
CA LEU A 602 42.86 -15.33 -18.99
C LEU A 602 44.08 -14.81 -19.78
N ASP A 603 43.89 -13.84 -20.68
CA ASP A 603 44.99 -13.24 -21.44
C ASP A 603 45.98 -12.53 -20.53
N MET A 604 45.49 -11.83 -19.49
CA MET A 604 46.35 -11.18 -18.50
C MET A 604 47.17 -12.19 -17.68
N ALA A 605 46.55 -13.30 -17.27
CA ALA A 605 47.23 -14.38 -16.56
C ALA A 605 48.31 -15.05 -17.43
N LYS A 606 48.02 -15.31 -18.70
CA LYS A 606 48.98 -15.85 -19.70
C LYS A 606 50.16 -14.90 -19.92
N ASN A 607 49.90 -13.61 -20.12
CA ASN A 607 50.95 -12.60 -20.31
C ASN A 607 51.90 -12.49 -19.09
N LYS A 608 51.38 -12.79 -17.88
CA LYS A 608 52.17 -12.78 -16.64
C LYS A 608 52.63 -14.15 -16.16
N ASN A 609 52.46 -15.20 -16.98
CA ASN A 609 52.83 -16.58 -16.64
C ASN A 609 52.27 -17.07 -15.30
N GLN A 610 51.02 -16.71 -14.98
CA GLN A 610 50.37 -17.05 -13.72
C GLN A 610 49.67 -18.43 -13.79
N GLN A 611 50.42 -19.52 -13.78
CA GLN A 611 49.92 -20.87 -14.11
C GLN A 611 48.66 -21.28 -13.33
N GLN A 612 48.66 -21.12 -12.00
CA GLN A 612 47.50 -21.50 -11.18
C GLN A 612 46.23 -20.71 -11.50
N VAL A 613 46.37 -19.47 -11.98
CA VAL A 613 45.22 -18.66 -12.42
C VAL A 613 44.78 -19.06 -13.82
N ILE A 614 45.71 -19.39 -14.72
CA ILE A 614 45.40 -19.93 -16.05
C ILE A 614 44.56 -21.19 -15.89
N ASP A 615 44.95 -22.08 -14.98
CA ASP A 615 44.24 -23.34 -14.74
C ASP A 615 42.81 -23.14 -14.19
N LEU A 616 42.55 -22.03 -13.49
CA LEU A 616 41.23 -21.69 -12.95
C LEU A 616 40.30 -20.98 -13.93
N LEU A 617 40.85 -20.40 -15.00
CA LEU A 617 40.11 -19.56 -15.96
C LEU A 617 39.95 -20.21 -17.33
N GLN A 618 40.48 -21.42 -17.53
CA GLN A 618 40.45 -22.16 -18.80
C GLN A 618 39.23 -23.08 -18.92
#